data_AF-A0AAJ1SZC4-F1
#
_entry.id   AF-A0AAJ1SZC4-F1
#
_cell.length_a   1.000
_cell.length_b   1.000
_cell.length_c   1.000
_cell.angle_alpha   90.00
_cell.angle_beta   90.00
_cell.angle_gamma   90.00
#
_symmetry.space_group_name_H-M   'P 1'
#
loop_
_entity.id
_entity.type
_entity.pdbx_description
1 polymer ?
#
loop_
_entity_poly.entity_id
_entity_poly.type
_entity_poly.pdbx_seq_one_letter_code
_entity_poly.pdbx_strand_id
1 'polypeptide(L)'
;MTQQTMDPFAVWKSLYEKTEANWNEVIHETMQKEAFSEWMGQVQNAYLQYQGVIQKTTEQYLKQVNMPTREEISNVASLIINLEEKVDQLDQKVEEELSANETSTEISRLKASITRLDKKIDRMVKLMEEQVEKTQVPSQKTPQKPAAAQQTEANKKES
;
A
#
# COMPACT_ATOMS: atom_id res chain seq x y z
N MET A 1 94.53 16.47 22.16
CA MET A 1 93.30 15.67 22.26
C MET A 1 92.36 16.12 21.17
N THR A 2 92.35 15.45 20.03
CA THR A 2 91.45 15.78 18.91
C THR A 2 90.38 14.71 18.80
N GLN A 3 89.19 15.12 19.22
CA GLN A 3 87.86 14.52 19.07
C GLN A 3 87.80 13.38 18.03
N GLN A 4 87.65 12.14 18.52
CA GLN A 4 87.07 11.06 17.73
C GLN A 4 85.61 11.44 17.43
N THR A 5 85.38 12.12 16.31
CA THR A 5 84.05 12.20 15.73
C THR A 5 83.81 10.85 15.05
N MET A 6 83.11 9.94 15.74
CA MET A 6 82.44 8.82 15.07
C MET A 6 81.57 9.41 13.98
N ASP A 7 81.99 9.26 12.72
CA ASP A 7 81.20 9.69 11.57
C ASP A 7 79.96 8.80 11.48
N PRO A 8 78.76 9.31 11.76
CA PRO A 8 77.53 8.51 11.74
C PRO A 8 77.23 7.96 10.35
N PHE A 9 77.72 8.61 9.29
CA PHE A 9 77.60 8.10 7.93
C PHE A 9 78.51 6.89 7.69
N ALA A 10 79.74 6.90 8.22
CA ALA A 10 80.65 5.75 8.14
C ALA A 10 80.11 4.53 8.89
N VAL A 11 79.52 4.73 10.07
CA VAL A 11 78.88 3.65 10.84
C VAL A 11 77.66 3.11 10.09
N TRP A 12 76.75 3.98 9.61
CA TRP A 12 75.58 3.57 8.83
C TRP A 12 75.98 2.84 7.53
N LYS A 13 76.99 3.35 6.83
CA LYS A 13 77.54 2.72 5.63
C LYS A 13 78.11 1.34 5.93
N SER A 14 78.90 1.19 7.00
CA SER A 14 79.45 -0.12 7.39
C SER A 14 78.35 -1.13 7.78
N LEU A 15 77.28 -0.65 8.42
CA LEU A 15 76.11 -1.47 8.76
C LEU A 15 75.34 -1.85 7.49
N TYR A 16 75.16 -0.92 6.56
CA TYR A 16 74.52 -1.18 5.27
C TYR A 16 75.34 -2.19 4.45
N GLU A 17 76.65 -1.99 4.30
CA GLU A 17 77.53 -2.90 3.55
C GLU A 17 77.56 -4.30 4.15
N LYS A 18 77.59 -4.40 5.50
CA LYS A 18 77.53 -5.70 6.19
C LYS A 18 76.15 -6.36 6.04
N THR A 19 75.09 -5.57 6.07
CA THR A 19 73.72 -6.04 5.86
C THR A 19 73.57 -6.50 4.41
N GLU A 20 74.02 -5.72 3.44
CA GLU A 20 74.00 -6.04 2.02
C GLU A 20 74.78 -7.33 1.74
N ALA A 21 75.98 -7.50 2.29
CA ALA A 21 76.75 -8.74 2.13
C ALA A 21 75.98 -9.96 2.67
N ASN A 22 75.43 -9.86 3.89
CA ASN A 22 74.62 -10.93 4.48
C ASN A 22 73.35 -11.21 3.68
N TRP A 23 72.65 -10.17 3.20
CA TRP A 23 71.45 -10.33 2.38
C TRP A 23 71.78 -10.90 1.00
N ASN A 24 72.92 -10.54 0.41
CA ASN A 24 73.32 -11.05 -0.88
C ASN A 24 73.66 -12.55 -0.81
N GLU A 25 74.34 -12.99 0.25
CA GLU A 25 74.61 -14.41 0.51
C GLU A 25 73.31 -15.20 0.75
N VAL A 26 72.43 -14.68 1.63
CA VAL A 26 71.14 -15.31 1.93
C VAL A 26 70.24 -15.34 0.70
N ILE A 27 70.16 -14.28 -0.09
CA ILE A 27 69.35 -14.22 -1.32
C ILE A 27 69.90 -15.16 -2.38
N HIS A 28 71.23 -15.24 -2.54
CA HIS A 28 71.85 -16.15 -3.49
C HIS A 28 71.57 -17.61 -3.12
N GLU A 29 71.72 -17.97 -1.85
CA GLU A 29 71.44 -19.31 -1.33
C GLU A 29 69.93 -19.64 -1.35
N THR A 30 69.07 -18.65 -1.11
CA THR A 30 67.61 -18.80 -1.09
C THR A 30 67.04 -18.93 -2.50
N MET A 31 67.53 -18.15 -3.48
CA MET A 31 67.10 -18.26 -4.89
C MET A 31 67.50 -19.58 -5.54
N GLN A 32 68.57 -20.22 -5.07
CA GLN A 32 68.99 -21.54 -5.59
C GLN A 32 68.19 -22.70 -5.00
N LYS A 33 67.40 -22.48 -3.94
CA LYS A 33 66.63 -23.53 -3.26
C LYS A 33 65.15 -23.45 -3.63
N GLU A 34 64.53 -24.61 -3.87
CA GLU A 34 63.08 -24.76 -4.08
C GLU A 34 62.23 -24.14 -2.96
N ALA A 35 62.81 -23.98 -1.76
CA ALA A 35 62.21 -23.33 -0.60
C ALA A 35 61.72 -21.89 -0.88
N PHE A 36 62.36 -21.15 -1.80
CA PHE A 36 61.90 -19.80 -2.16
C PHE A 36 60.57 -19.84 -2.94
N SER A 37 60.42 -20.78 -3.86
CA SER A 37 59.18 -20.97 -4.61
C SER A 37 58.04 -21.47 -3.71
N GLU A 38 58.34 -22.37 -2.78
CA GLU A 38 57.37 -22.83 -1.78
C GLU A 38 56.94 -21.68 -0.85
N TRP A 39 57.89 -20.88 -0.37
CA TRP A 39 57.62 -19.71 0.45
C TRP A 39 56.78 -18.67 -0.30
N MET A 40 57.10 -18.37 -1.56
CA MET A 40 56.29 -17.49 -2.40
C MET A 40 54.87 -18.03 -2.61
N GLY A 41 54.72 -19.36 -2.79
CA GLY A 41 53.41 -20.01 -2.86
C GLY A 41 52.61 -19.87 -1.57
N GLN A 42 53.26 -20.02 -0.41
CA GLN A 42 52.64 -19.81 0.90
C GLN A 42 52.23 -18.35 1.13
N VAL A 43 53.08 -17.39 0.76
CA VAL A 43 52.75 -15.95 0.84
C VAL A 43 51.59 -15.59 -0.08
N GLN A 44 51.59 -16.11 -1.30
CA GLN A 44 50.50 -15.90 -2.26
C GLN A 44 49.19 -16.52 -1.74
N ASN A 45 49.24 -17.72 -1.17
CA ASN A 45 48.08 -18.35 -0.53
C ASN A 45 47.59 -17.56 0.68
N ALA A 46 48.50 -17.05 1.52
CA ALA A 46 48.16 -16.21 2.66
C ALA A 46 47.49 -14.90 2.21
N TYR A 47 47.96 -14.29 1.12
CA TYR A 47 47.35 -13.10 0.53
C TYR A 47 45.93 -13.37 0.02
N LEU A 48 45.71 -14.49 -0.68
CA LEU A 48 44.38 -14.89 -1.16
C LEU A 48 43.42 -15.20 0.00
N GLN A 49 43.90 -15.87 1.05
CA GLN A 49 43.13 -16.11 2.27
C GLN A 49 42.78 -14.79 2.98
N TYR A 50 43.73 -13.86 3.05
CA TYR A 50 43.53 -12.53 3.62
C TYR A 50 42.46 -11.74 2.87
N GLN A 51 42.45 -11.80 1.53
CA GLN A 51 41.40 -11.18 0.72
C GLN A 51 40.01 -11.76 1.01
N GLY A 52 39.90 -13.10 1.15
CA GLY A 52 38.64 -13.75 1.52
C GLY A 52 38.18 -13.43 2.95
N VAL A 53 39.11 -13.31 3.89
CA VAL A 53 38.83 -12.90 5.27
C VAL A 53 38.38 -11.43 5.33
N ILE A 54 39.01 -10.53 4.57
CA ILE A 54 38.57 -9.12 4.49
C ILE A 54 37.14 -9.03 3.96
N GLN A 55 36.79 -9.77 2.91
CA GLN A 55 35.42 -9.76 2.38
C GLN A 55 34.41 -10.23 3.42
N LYS A 56 34.67 -11.38 4.07
CA LYS A 56 33.79 -11.90 5.14
C LYS A 56 33.71 -10.97 6.35
N THR A 57 34.83 -10.37 6.74
CA THR A 57 34.88 -9.42 7.87
C THR A 57 34.17 -8.13 7.53
N THR A 58 34.28 -7.65 6.29
CA THR A 58 33.56 -6.47 5.79
C THR A 58 32.06 -6.74 5.78
N GLU A 59 31.61 -7.89 5.27
CA GLU A 59 30.19 -8.28 5.30
C GLU A 59 29.65 -8.42 6.74
N GLN A 60 30.40 -9.06 7.64
CA GLN A 60 30.00 -9.19 9.04
C GLN A 60 30.01 -7.83 9.76
N TYR A 61 31.01 -6.98 9.49
CA TYR A 61 31.09 -5.64 10.04
C TYR A 61 29.92 -4.79 9.54
N LEU A 62 29.60 -4.81 8.23
CA LEU A 62 28.45 -4.10 7.67
C LEU A 62 27.12 -4.58 8.26
N LYS A 63 26.96 -5.88 8.49
CA LYS A 63 25.82 -6.44 9.23
C LYS A 63 25.76 -5.92 10.67
N GLN A 64 26.91 -5.69 11.30
CA GLN A 64 27.00 -5.25 12.69
C GLN A 64 26.86 -3.72 12.87
N VAL A 65 27.11 -2.91 11.83
CA VAL A 65 26.87 -1.45 11.88
C VAL A 65 25.42 -1.06 11.55
N ASN A 66 24.48 -2.01 11.48
CA ASN A 66 23.08 -1.76 11.08
C ASN A 66 22.96 -0.99 9.75
N MET A 67 23.98 -1.06 8.87
CA MET A 67 23.87 -0.45 7.54
C MET A 67 23.22 -1.49 6.64
N PRO A 68 21.97 -1.27 6.20
CA PRO A 68 21.24 -2.26 5.41
C PRO A 68 22.04 -2.62 4.18
N THR A 69 22.21 -3.92 3.94
CA THR A 69 22.96 -4.41 2.79
C THR A 69 22.21 -4.05 1.50
N ARG A 70 22.93 -3.91 0.38
CA ARG A 70 22.31 -3.62 -0.93
C ARG A 70 21.22 -4.64 -1.29
N GLU A 71 21.39 -5.89 -0.87
CA GLU A 71 20.42 -6.97 -1.08
C GLU A 71 19.14 -6.76 -0.27
N GLU A 72 19.25 -6.39 1.01
CA GLU A 72 18.09 -6.08 1.86
C GLU A 72 17.32 -4.86 1.34
N ILE A 73 18.02 -3.82 0.88
CA ILE A 73 17.38 -2.65 0.23
C ILE A 73 16.61 -3.07 -1.02
N SER A 74 17.16 -3.97 -1.83
CA SER A 74 16.50 -4.50 -3.02
C SER A 74 15.22 -5.28 -2.67
N ASN A 75 15.29 -6.14 -1.64
CA ASN A 75 14.15 -6.93 -1.20
C ASN A 75 13.01 -6.05 -0.65
N VAL A 76 13.36 -5.01 0.13
CA VAL A 76 12.40 -4.03 0.63
C VAL A 76 11.79 -3.23 -0.53
N ALA A 77 12.60 -2.81 -1.52
CA ALA A 77 12.09 -2.12 -2.70
C ALA A 77 11.09 -2.98 -3.49
N SER A 78 11.38 -4.26 -3.70
CA SER A 78 10.44 -5.19 -4.34
C SER A 78 9.15 -5.38 -3.53
N LEU A 79 9.24 -5.42 -2.20
CA LEU A 79 8.05 -5.50 -1.35
C LEU A 79 7.19 -4.23 -1.45
N ILE A 80 7.82 -3.06 -1.50
CA ILE A 80 7.13 -1.77 -1.66
C ILE A 80 6.41 -1.71 -2.99
N ILE A 81 7.04 -2.13 -4.10
CA ILE A 81 6.40 -2.16 -5.43
C ILE A 81 5.16 -3.06 -5.43
N ASN A 82 5.25 -4.25 -4.82
CA ASN A 82 4.09 -5.14 -4.70
C ASN A 82 2.98 -4.56 -3.81
N LEU A 83 3.33 -3.74 -2.83
CA LEU A 83 2.34 -3.04 -2.00
C LEU A 83 1.68 -1.90 -2.78
N GLU A 84 2.45 -1.13 -3.55
CA GLU A 84 1.92 -0.08 -4.45
C GLU A 84 0.91 -0.67 -5.44
N GLU A 85 1.26 -1.76 -6.12
CA GLU A 85 0.34 -2.44 -7.04
C GLU A 85 -0.95 -2.91 -6.35
N LYS A 86 -0.85 -3.46 -5.14
CA LYS A 86 -2.02 -3.89 -4.35
C LYS A 86 -2.86 -2.70 -3.87
N VAL A 87 -2.24 -1.57 -3.55
CA VAL A 87 -2.92 -0.34 -3.16
C VAL A 87 -3.66 0.25 -4.35
N ASP A 88 -3.04 0.31 -5.53
CA ASP A 88 -3.69 0.75 -6.77
C ASP A 88 -4.89 -0.14 -7.14
N GLN A 89 -4.74 -1.47 -6.99
CA GLN A 89 -5.86 -2.40 -7.19
C GLN A 89 -7.01 -2.18 -6.19
N LEU A 90 -6.69 -1.82 -4.94
CA LEU A 90 -7.70 -1.48 -3.96
C LEU A 90 -8.37 -0.15 -4.29
N ASP A 91 -7.61 0.85 -4.71
CA ASP A 91 -8.13 2.16 -5.09
C ASP A 91 -9.08 2.04 -6.28
N GLN A 92 -8.68 1.27 -7.30
CA GLN A 92 -9.54 0.98 -8.45
C GLN A 92 -10.83 0.25 -8.06
N LYS A 93 -10.77 -0.73 -7.14
CA LYS A 93 -11.97 -1.40 -6.64
C LYS A 93 -12.87 -0.48 -5.82
N VAL A 94 -12.28 0.39 -5.01
CA VAL A 94 -13.03 1.39 -4.23
C VAL A 94 -13.70 2.39 -5.16
N GLU A 95 -12.99 2.88 -6.18
CA GLU A 95 -13.56 3.77 -7.19
C GLU A 95 -14.65 3.07 -8.00
N GLU A 96 -14.47 1.79 -8.37
CA GLU A 96 -15.49 0.98 -9.04
C GLU A 96 -16.74 0.80 -8.17
N GLU A 97 -16.61 0.49 -6.88
CA GLU A 97 -17.75 0.38 -5.94
C GLU A 97 -18.43 1.73 -5.67
N LEU A 98 -17.68 2.83 -5.62
CA LEU A 98 -18.22 4.18 -5.43
C LEU A 98 -18.91 4.72 -6.69
N SER A 99 -18.38 4.38 -7.87
CA SER A 99 -18.94 4.77 -9.17
C SER A 99 -20.06 3.84 -9.63
N ALA A 100 -20.01 2.57 -9.22
CA ALA A 100 -21.13 1.64 -9.20
C ALA A 100 -22.13 2.10 -8.14
N ASN A 101 -22.86 3.13 -8.51
CA ASN A 101 -24.11 3.56 -7.90
C ASN A 101 -25.20 2.47 -8.06
N GLU A 102 -24.84 1.18 -8.04
CA GLU A 102 -25.73 0.02 -8.10
C GLU A 102 -26.86 0.21 -7.09
N THR A 103 -26.53 0.59 -5.87
CA THR A 103 -27.50 0.92 -4.81
C THR A 103 -28.51 1.99 -5.25
N SER A 104 -28.09 3.09 -5.87
CA SER A 104 -29.01 4.14 -6.37
C SER A 104 -29.84 3.67 -7.57
N THR A 105 -29.26 2.87 -8.47
CA THR A 105 -30.00 2.28 -9.59
C THR A 105 -31.03 1.24 -9.13
N GLU A 106 -30.69 0.44 -8.13
CA GLU A 106 -31.58 -0.52 -7.47
C GLU A 106 -32.72 0.20 -6.72
N ILE A 107 -32.40 1.24 -5.95
CA ILE A 107 -33.38 2.09 -5.29
C ILE A 107 -34.34 2.72 -6.32
N SER A 108 -33.83 3.16 -7.47
CA SER A 108 -34.64 3.74 -8.54
C SER A 108 -35.57 2.71 -9.19
N ARG A 109 -35.08 1.48 -9.44
CA ARG A 109 -35.89 0.35 -9.95
C ARG A 109 -36.96 -0.07 -8.94
N LEU A 110 -36.62 -0.10 -7.66
CA LEU A 110 -37.55 -0.41 -6.57
C LEU A 110 -38.66 0.66 -6.48
N LYS A 111 -38.29 1.95 -6.53
CA LYS A 111 -39.24 3.07 -6.55
C LYS A 111 -40.20 3.03 -7.74
N ALA A 112 -39.69 2.67 -8.93
CA ALA A 112 -40.52 2.48 -10.12
C ALA A 112 -41.52 1.32 -9.96
N SER A 113 -41.08 0.22 -9.34
CA SER A 113 -41.93 -0.94 -9.06
C SER A 113 -43.03 -0.61 -8.03
N ILE A 114 -42.69 0.13 -6.96
CA ILE A 114 -43.65 0.61 -5.95
C ILE A 114 -44.70 1.52 -6.61
N THR A 115 -44.29 2.50 -7.40
CA THR A 115 -45.22 3.40 -8.12
C THR A 115 -46.14 2.62 -9.07
N ARG A 116 -45.64 1.54 -9.68
CA ARG A 116 -46.44 0.70 -10.57
C ARG A 116 -47.47 -0.14 -9.79
N LEU A 117 -47.11 -0.61 -8.60
CA LEU A 117 -48.02 -1.32 -7.70
C LEU A 117 -49.09 -0.38 -7.17
N ASP A 118 -48.73 0.82 -6.75
CA ASP A 118 -49.65 1.89 -6.31
C ASP A 118 -50.75 2.15 -7.36
N LYS A 119 -50.35 2.40 -8.61
CA LYS A 119 -51.30 2.56 -9.74
C LYS A 119 -52.16 1.31 -10.03
N LYS A 120 -51.69 0.11 -9.67
CA LYS A 120 -52.51 -1.11 -9.81
C LYS A 120 -53.53 -1.20 -8.68
N ILE A 121 -53.14 -0.84 -7.46
CA ILE A 121 -54.01 -0.78 -6.30
C ILE A 121 -55.13 0.23 -6.56
N ASP A 122 -54.82 1.45 -7.01
CA ASP A 122 -55.84 2.45 -7.36
C ASP A 122 -56.87 1.95 -8.38
N ARG A 123 -56.40 1.20 -9.38
CA ARG A 123 -57.29 0.60 -10.37
C ARG A 123 -58.15 -0.50 -9.78
N MET A 124 -57.62 -1.33 -8.89
CA MET A 124 -58.42 -2.34 -8.20
C MET A 124 -59.44 -1.69 -7.27
N VAL A 125 -59.07 -0.64 -6.53
CA VAL A 125 -59.98 0.13 -5.68
C VAL A 125 -61.10 0.72 -6.53
N LYS A 126 -60.77 1.38 -7.65
CA LYS A 126 -61.76 1.95 -8.56
C LYS A 126 -62.68 0.89 -9.18
N LEU A 127 -62.13 -0.25 -9.60
CA LEU A 127 -62.92 -1.35 -10.11
C LEU A 127 -63.82 -1.96 -9.03
N MET A 128 -63.36 -2.05 -7.78
CA MET A 128 -64.20 -2.48 -6.66
C MET A 128 -65.32 -1.47 -6.39
N GLU A 129 -65.04 -0.16 -6.45
CA GLU A 129 -66.03 0.89 -6.29
C GLU A 129 -67.07 0.88 -7.42
N GLU A 130 -66.65 0.70 -8.67
CA GLU A 130 -67.53 0.50 -9.83
C GLU A 130 -68.33 -0.81 -9.75
N GLN A 131 -67.79 -1.87 -9.14
CA GLN A 131 -68.50 -3.14 -8.89
C GLN A 131 -69.51 -3.01 -7.76
N VAL A 132 -69.19 -2.23 -6.71
CA VAL A 132 -70.13 -1.87 -5.62
C VAL A 132 -71.28 -1.03 -6.19
N GLU A 133 -71.00 -0.11 -7.10
CA GLU A 133 -72.01 0.74 -7.76
C GLU A 133 -72.89 -0.07 -8.75
N LYS A 134 -72.32 -1.03 -9.50
CA LYS A 134 -73.08 -1.90 -10.43
C LYS A 134 -73.90 -3.01 -9.74
N THR A 135 -73.56 -3.37 -8.50
CA THR A 135 -74.32 -4.36 -7.72
C THR A 135 -75.56 -3.72 -7.04
N GLN A 136 -75.70 -2.39 -7.10
CA GLN A 136 -76.93 -1.70 -6.73
C GLN A 136 -77.67 -1.23 -7.98
N VAL A 137 -78.76 -1.91 -8.36
CA VAL A 137 -79.73 -1.42 -9.36
C VAL A 137 -81.15 -1.46 -8.75
N PRO A 138 -82.14 -0.73 -9.30
CA PRO A 138 -82.62 0.58 -8.87
C PRO A 138 -84.00 0.50 -8.16
N SER A 139 -84.29 1.37 -7.19
CA SER A 139 -85.65 1.49 -6.65
C SER A 139 -86.15 2.93 -6.52
N GLN A 140 -87.02 3.26 -7.49
CA GLN A 140 -88.31 3.95 -7.41
C GLN A 140 -88.44 5.46 -7.09
N LYS A 141 -89.37 6.05 -7.86
CA LYS A 141 -89.83 7.44 -7.91
C LYS A 141 -90.93 7.75 -6.87
N THR A 142 -90.77 8.88 -6.16
CA THR A 142 -91.77 9.89 -5.66
C THR A 142 -92.86 9.46 -4.64
N PRO A 143 -93.51 10.38 -3.85
CA PRO A 143 -93.65 11.84 -4.03
C PRO A 143 -93.57 12.72 -2.74
N GLN A 144 -93.81 14.02 -2.93
CA GLN A 144 -94.43 15.01 -2.00
C GLN A 144 -93.55 16.03 -1.25
N LYS A 145 -93.51 17.22 -1.88
CA LYS A 145 -93.80 18.54 -1.31
C LYS A 145 -94.77 18.52 -0.11
N PRO A 146 -94.53 19.37 0.90
CA PRO A 146 -95.61 20.02 1.63
C PRO A 146 -95.67 21.51 1.25
N ALA A 147 -96.85 21.95 0.82
CA ALA A 147 -97.29 23.32 0.99
C ALA A 147 -98.31 23.34 2.13
N ALA A 148 -98.06 24.17 3.14
CA ALA A 148 -99.04 24.82 4.01
C ALA A 148 -98.36 26.14 4.44
N ALA A 149 -98.84 27.35 4.12
CA ALA A 149 -100.10 27.99 4.57
C ALA A 149 -100.16 27.98 6.12
N GLN A 150 -100.30 29.06 6.87
CA GLN A 150 -100.87 30.40 6.70
C GLN A 150 -100.40 31.26 7.90
N GLN A 151 -100.13 32.56 7.71
CA GLN A 151 -100.85 33.72 8.32
C GLN A 151 -100.93 33.68 9.86
N THR A 152 -100.49 34.69 10.60
CA THR A 152 -100.97 36.08 10.59
C THR A 152 -100.09 36.90 11.53
N GLU A 153 -99.63 38.08 11.13
CA GLU A 153 -99.42 39.17 12.10
C GLU A 153 -99.35 40.53 11.40
N ALA A 154 -100.50 41.21 11.35
CA ALA A 154 -100.61 42.65 11.33
C ALA A 154 -102.08 43.04 11.54
N ASN A 155 -102.51 43.31 12.78
CA ASN A 155 -103.28 44.54 13.02
C ASN A 155 -103.38 44.97 14.50
N LYS A 156 -103.09 46.26 14.68
CA LYS A 156 -103.71 47.25 15.58
C LYS A 156 -103.51 47.23 17.10
N LYS A 157 -102.73 48.24 17.52
CA LYS A 157 -102.90 49.17 18.67
C LYS A 157 -104.27 49.14 19.37
N GLU A 158 -104.27 49.08 20.71
CA GLU A 158 -104.77 50.15 21.64
C GLU A 158 -104.79 49.68 23.11
N SER A 159 -103.95 50.29 23.96
CA SER A 159 -104.19 50.73 25.36
C SER A 159 -102.89 50.83 26.14
#